data_AF-A0A9R1IWR5-F1
#
_entry.id   AF-A0A9R1IWR5-F1
#
_cell.length_a   1.000
_cell.length_b   1.000
_cell.length_c   1.000
_cell.angle_alpha   90.00
_cell.angle_beta   90.00
_cell.angle_gamma   90.00
#
_symmetry.space_group_name_H-M   'P 1'
#
loop_
_entity.id
_entity.type
_entity.pdbx_description
1 polymer ?
#
loop_
_entity_poly.entity_id
_entity_poly.type
_entity_poly.pdbx_seq_one_letter_code
_entity_poly.pdbx_strand_id
1 'polypeptide(L)'
;MPAPTRTEKVSISPLRAFVTVEGAGADRTVVQWGDTAGTAGPWGRPFGTFASATFAVNSQFFVAKNITFKNTAPVPRPGALGKQGVALRISADNAAFVGCNFLGAQDTLYDHLGRHYYKDCYIEGSVDFIFGNALSLYEGCHVHAISPHTGALTAQNRRSMLDDTGFSFLNCRVTGSGALYLGRAWGTFSRVVFAYTYMDNIIIPRGWYNWGDPTREMTVFYGQYKCSGPGANHAGRVDWSRELTDEEAKPFISLSFIDGLEWLKL
;
A
#
# COMPACT_ATOMS: atom_id res chain seq x y z
N MET A 1 -11.55 23.26 5.06
CA MET A 1 -10.75 24.50 4.88
C MET A 1 -10.33 24.60 3.42
N PRO A 2 -10.39 25.76 2.73
CA PRO A 2 -9.66 25.91 1.47
C PRO A 2 -8.19 26.11 1.84
N ALA A 3 -7.49 25.03 2.15
CA ALA A 3 -6.07 25.12 2.48
C ALA A 3 -5.26 24.68 1.26
N PRO A 4 -4.37 25.54 0.72
CA PRO A 4 -3.40 25.18 -0.31
C PRO A 4 -2.46 24.07 0.20
N THR A 5 -1.62 23.56 -0.70
CA THR A 5 -0.54 22.64 -0.38
C THR A 5 0.25 23.10 0.85
N ARG A 6 0.25 22.28 1.90
CA ARG A 6 1.02 22.48 3.13
C ARG A 6 2.30 21.68 3.05
N THR A 7 3.43 22.35 3.22
CA THR A 7 4.73 21.70 3.30
C THR A 7 5.12 21.54 4.75
N GLU A 8 4.68 20.44 5.35
CA GLU A 8 4.87 20.13 6.77
C GLU A 8 4.93 18.63 7.00
N LYS A 9 5.61 18.24 8.08
CA LYS A 9 5.64 16.86 8.56
C LYS A 9 4.72 16.72 9.76
N VAL A 10 3.79 15.78 9.70
CA VAL A 10 2.75 15.61 10.72
C VAL A 10 2.88 14.26 11.41
N SER A 11 2.73 14.23 12.73
CA SER A 11 2.67 13.00 13.52
C SER A 11 1.48 13.03 14.48
N ILE A 12 0.51 12.14 14.27
CA ILE A 12 -0.62 11.95 15.17
C ILE A 12 -0.20 10.98 16.27
N SER A 13 -0.23 11.47 17.51
CA SER A 13 0.15 10.73 18.71
C SER A 13 -0.79 9.56 18.99
N PRO A 14 -0.29 8.42 19.52
CA PRO A 14 -1.13 7.32 19.97
C PRO A 14 -2.10 7.69 21.11
N LEU A 15 -1.87 8.83 21.79
CA LEU A 15 -2.73 9.31 22.87
C LEU A 15 -4.01 10.01 22.38
N ARG A 16 -4.26 10.05 21.07
CA ARG A 16 -5.38 10.80 20.46
C ARG A 16 -6.23 9.93 19.55
N ALA A 17 -7.04 9.03 20.11
CA ALA A 17 -7.97 8.20 19.32
C ALA A 17 -9.06 9.04 18.62
N PHE A 18 -9.73 8.46 17.60
CA PHE A 18 -10.89 9.04 16.91
C PHE A 18 -10.62 10.37 16.18
N VAL A 19 -9.39 10.59 15.75
CA VAL A 19 -9.04 11.79 14.97
C VAL A 19 -9.55 11.63 13.54
N THR A 20 -10.36 12.59 13.09
CA THR A 20 -10.77 12.73 11.68
C THR A 20 -10.06 13.90 11.03
N VAL A 21 -9.50 13.68 9.84
CA VAL A 21 -8.93 14.71 8.98
C VAL A 21 -9.69 14.73 7.67
N GLU A 22 -10.34 15.84 7.37
CA GLU A 22 -11.12 16.01 6.13
C GLU A 22 -10.61 17.19 5.32
N GLY A 23 -10.17 16.91 4.09
CA GLY A 23 -9.79 17.92 3.11
C GLY A 23 -10.98 18.46 2.34
N ALA A 24 -10.77 19.60 1.66
CA ALA A 24 -11.79 20.20 0.78
C ALA A 24 -11.87 19.57 -0.62
N GLY A 25 -11.29 18.38 -0.79
CA GLY A 25 -11.02 17.73 -2.08
C GLY A 25 -9.56 17.28 -2.13
N ALA A 26 -9.30 16.05 -2.58
CA ALA A 26 -7.94 15.51 -2.64
C ALA A 26 -7.05 16.28 -3.64
N ASP A 27 -7.64 16.86 -4.68
CA ASP A 27 -7.00 17.77 -5.64
C ASP A 27 -6.67 19.16 -5.04
N ARG A 28 -7.32 19.52 -3.92
CA ARG A 28 -7.22 20.87 -3.32
C ARG A 28 -6.43 20.90 -2.03
N THR A 29 -6.49 19.84 -1.23
CA THR A 29 -5.86 19.76 0.08
C THR A 29 -4.71 18.76 0.04
N VAL A 30 -3.48 19.26 0.12
CA VAL A 30 -2.26 18.44 0.02
C VAL A 30 -1.38 18.69 1.24
N VAL A 31 -0.94 17.64 1.92
CA VAL A 31 0.16 17.69 2.89
C VAL A 31 1.37 17.01 2.28
N GLN A 32 2.50 17.71 2.21
CA GLN A 32 3.70 17.22 1.57
C GLN A 32 4.98 17.44 2.38
N TRP A 33 5.92 16.50 2.25
CA TRP A 33 7.29 16.63 2.74
C TRP A 33 8.25 15.87 1.82
N GLY A 34 9.56 15.89 2.08
CA GLY A 34 10.59 15.36 1.16
C GLY A 34 11.66 14.49 1.80
N ASP A 35 11.41 13.96 2.99
CA ASP A 35 12.37 13.09 3.65
C ASP A 35 12.45 11.73 2.95
N THR A 36 13.67 11.20 2.88
CA THR A 36 13.95 9.82 2.50
C THR A 36 14.55 9.08 3.69
N ALA A 37 14.63 7.75 3.62
CA ALA A 37 15.33 6.95 4.62
C ALA A 37 16.79 7.40 4.82
N GLY A 38 17.43 7.93 3.78
CA GLY A 38 18.80 8.45 3.82
C GLY A 38 18.92 9.88 4.34
N THR A 39 17.83 10.62 4.53
CA THR A 39 17.88 11.99 5.08
C THR A 39 18.49 11.97 6.48
N ALA A 40 19.45 12.85 6.74
CA ALA A 40 20.10 12.95 8.03
C ALA A 40 19.12 13.44 9.10
N GLY A 41 18.95 12.64 10.15
CA GLY A 41 18.21 13.03 11.35
C GLY A 41 19.04 13.89 12.30
N PRO A 42 18.47 14.28 13.45
CA PRO A 42 19.09 15.25 14.36
C PRO A 42 20.53 14.91 14.75
N TRP A 43 20.84 13.64 15.01
CA TRP A 43 22.19 13.19 15.44
C TRP A 43 23.07 12.73 14.27
N GLY A 44 22.80 13.22 13.05
CA GLY A 44 23.56 12.87 11.84
C GLY A 44 23.34 11.45 11.31
N ARG A 45 22.53 10.63 12.01
CA ARG A 45 22.15 9.28 11.55
C ARG A 45 20.98 9.37 10.57
N PRO A 46 20.92 8.53 9.53
CA PRO A 46 19.78 8.50 8.61
C PRO A 46 18.45 8.25 9.34
N PHE A 47 17.37 8.91 8.91
CA PHE A 47 16.03 8.72 9.49
C PHE A 47 15.54 7.27 9.40
N GLY A 48 15.91 6.55 8.33
CA GLY A 48 15.31 5.28 7.97
C GLY A 48 13.89 5.43 7.42
N THR A 49 13.37 4.36 6.81
CA THR A 49 12.06 4.38 6.14
C THR A 49 10.94 4.81 7.08
N PHE A 50 10.90 4.27 8.30
CA PHE A 50 9.83 4.55 9.28
C PHE A 50 9.67 6.04 9.60
N ALA A 51 10.79 6.76 9.76
CA ALA A 51 10.77 8.19 10.09
C ALA A 51 10.76 9.09 8.86
N SER A 52 10.81 8.57 7.63
CA SER A 52 10.69 9.36 6.40
C SER A 52 9.26 9.84 6.10
N ALA A 53 8.26 9.31 6.83
CA ALA A 53 6.84 9.60 6.61
C ALA A 53 6.52 11.10 6.66
N THR A 54 5.89 11.62 5.60
CA THR A 54 5.31 12.97 5.59
C THR A 54 4.19 13.09 6.61
N PHE A 55 3.29 12.11 6.63
CA PHE A 55 2.20 12.02 7.59
C PHE A 55 2.25 10.68 8.32
N ALA A 56 2.51 10.72 9.63
CA ALA A 56 2.57 9.53 10.48
C ALA A 56 1.35 9.47 11.40
N VAL A 57 0.57 8.41 11.30
CA VAL A 57 -0.58 8.14 12.17
C VAL A 57 -0.24 6.99 13.10
N ASN A 58 -0.38 7.21 14.40
CA ASN A 58 -0.20 6.18 15.42
C ASN A 58 -1.44 6.06 16.32
N SER A 59 -2.59 6.57 15.85
CA SER A 59 -3.84 6.69 16.59
C SER A 59 -4.91 5.75 16.06
N GLN A 60 -5.60 5.05 16.96
CA GLN A 60 -6.71 4.16 16.63
C GLN A 60 -7.96 4.93 16.19
N PHE A 61 -8.78 4.32 15.34
CA PHE A 61 -10.02 4.92 14.81
C PHE A 61 -9.76 6.21 14.02
N PHE A 62 -8.58 6.33 13.40
CA PHE A 62 -8.25 7.46 12.56
C PHE A 62 -9.04 7.41 11.26
N VAL A 63 -9.58 8.56 10.84
CA VAL A 63 -10.28 8.69 9.55
C VAL A 63 -9.65 9.81 8.75
N ALA A 64 -9.34 9.57 7.48
CA ALA A 64 -9.02 10.61 6.52
C ALA A 64 -10.00 10.60 5.34
N LYS A 65 -10.49 11.78 4.95
CA LYS A 65 -11.39 11.95 3.81
C LYS A 65 -10.87 13.05 2.88
N ASN A 66 -10.91 12.81 1.57
CA ASN A 66 -10.74 13.83 0.53
C ASN A 66 -9.48 14.70 0.68
N ILE A 67 -8.33 14.08 0.96
CA ILE A 67 -7.04 14.75 1.19
C ILE A 67 -5.90 13.98 0.51
N THR A 68 -4.88 14.70 0.04
CA THR A 68 -3.65 14.12 -0.50
C THR A 68 -2.52 14.13 0.54
N PHE A 69 -1.86 12.99 0.69
CA PHE A 69 -0.58 12.85 1.38
C PHE A 69 0.52 12.61 0.35
N LYS A 70 1.59 13.41 0.39
CA LYS A 70 2.63 13.37 -0.64
C LYS A 70 4.04 13.34 -0.06
N ASN A 71 4.86 12.38 -0.49
CA ASN A 71 6.31 12.52 -0.40
C ASN A 71 6.86 13.04 -1.75
N THR A 72 7.69 14.08 -1.69
CA THR A 72 8.24 14.77 -2.86
C THR A 72 9.56 14.18 -3.35
N ALA A 73 10.09 13.16 -2.67
CA ALA A 73 11.28 12.44 -3.12
C ALA A 73 11.05 11.85 -4.55
N PRO A 74 11.99 12.06 -5.48
CA PRO A 74 11.82 11.60 -6.86
C PRO A 74 11.96 10.08 -6.97
N VAL A 75 11.53 9.53 -8.11
CA VAL A 75 11.76 8.12 -8.44
C VAL A 75 13.27 7.83 -8.41
N PRO A 76 13.72 6.87 -7.57
CA PRO A 76 15.14 6.59 -7.44
C PRO A 76 15.68 5.88 -8.68
N ARG A 77 16.97 6.08 -8.95
CA ARG A 77 17.71 5.23 -9.88
C ARG A 77 17.74 3.78 -9.36
N PRO A 78 17.71 2.76 -10.23
CA PRO A 78 17.87 1.38 -9.81
C PRO A 78 19.11 1.19 -8.93
N GLY A 79 18.94 0.49 -7.79
CA GLY A 79 20.03 0.21 -6.84
C GLY A 79 20.42 1.37 -5.92
N ALA A 80 19.77 2.54 -6.01
CA ALA A 80 20.05 3.63 -5.10
C ALA A 80 19.66 3.28 -3.65
N LEU A 81 20.56 3.57 -2.70
CA LEU A 81 20.35 3.29 -1.28
C LEU A 81 19.69 4.48 -0.57
N GLY A 82 18.86 4.17 0.44
CA GLY A 82 18.24 5.17 1.31
C GLY A 82 17.23 6.09 0.63
N LYS A 83 16.58 5.65 -0.46
CA LYS A 83 15.64 6.46 -1.26
C LYS A 83 14.17 6.20 -0.96
N GLN A 84 13.87 5.29 -0.03
CA GLN A 84 12.53 5.08 0.48
C GLN A 84 11.97 6.40 1.01
N GLY A 85 10.79 6.82 0.57
CA GLY A 85 10.19 8.11 0.88
C GLY A 85 8.70 7.96 1.14
N VAL A 86 8.33 7.82 2.41
CA VAL A 86 6.95 7.52 2.80
C VAL A 86 6.07 8.78 2.75
N ALA A 87 4.94 8.71 2.05
CA ALA A 87 3.92 9.75 2.01
C ALA A 87 3.01 9.66 3.24
N LEU A 88 2.51 8.46 3.54
CA LEU A 88 1.76 8.19 4.75
C LEU A 88 2.21 6.89 5.40
N ARG A 89 2.38 6.92 6.72
CA ARG A 89 2.52 5.73 7.56
C ARG A 89 1.35 5.63 8.51
N ILE A 90 0.69 4.47 8.56
CA ILE A 90 -0.34 4.17 9.56
C ILE A 90 0.11 2.99 10.44
N SER A 91 0.22 3.26 11.74
CA SER A 91 0.61 2.30 12.77
C SER A 91 -0.42 2.24 13.90
N ALA A 92 -1.67 1.91 13.59
CA ALA A 92 -2.73 1.85 14.58
C ALA A 92 -3.93 1.07 14.06
N ASP A 93 -4.73 0.51 14.97
CA ASP A 93 -5.88 -0.29 14.57
C ASP A 93 -7.08 0.57 14.13
N ASN A 94 -7.92 0.00 13.25
CA ASN A 94 -9.20 0.55 12.82
C ASN A 94 -9.10 1.91 12.12
N ALA A 95 -8.26 2.05 11.09
CA ALA A 95 -8.14 3.30 10.34
C ALA A 95 -8.86 3.25 8.99
N ALA A 96 -9.50 4.33 8.59
CA ALA A 96 -10.21 4.43 7.30
C ALA A 96 -9.75 5.63 6.47
N PHE A 97 -9.58 5.41 5.17
CA PHE A 97 -9.19 6.42 4.20
C PHE A 97 -10.20 6.40 3.05
N VAL A 98 -10.87 7.52 2.77
CA VAL A 98 -11.93 7.60 1.75
C VAL A 98 -11.68 8.76 0.80
N GLY A 99 -11.54 8.47 -0.50
CA GLY A 99 -11.28 9.51 -1.50
C GLY A 99 -9.93 10.22 -1.31
N CYS A 100 -8.96 9.54 -0.69
CA CYS A 100 -7.63 10.11 -0.42
C CYS A 100 -6.65 9.78 -1.54
N ASN A 101 -5.65 10.64 -1.72
CA ASN A 101 -4.51 10.34 -2.61
C ASN A 101 -3.23 10.12 -1.80
N PHE A 102 -2.44 9.15 -2.22
CA PHE A 102 -1.12 8.84 -1.66
C PHE A 102 -0.11 8.93 -2.79
N LEU A 103 0.72 9.98 -2.77
CA LEU A 103 1.63 10.30 -3.86
C LEU A 103 3.07 10.16 -3.39
N GLY A 104 3.86 9.35 -4.09
CA GLY A 104 5.26 9.14 -3.78
C GLY A 104 5.94 8.32 -4.87
N ALA A 105 7.14 7.85 -4.56
CA ALA A 105 7.89 6.97 -5.44
C ALA A 105 8.15 5.62 -4.77
N GLN A 106 9.32 5.43 -4.16
CA GLN A 106 9.62 4.21 -3.42
C GLN A 106 9.00 4.29 -2.02
N ASP A 107 8.32 3.23 -1.59
CA ASP A 107 7.72 3.09 -0.26
C ASP A 107 6.64 4.17 0.04
N THR A 108 5.76 4.52 -0.92
CA THR A 108 4.75 5.58 -0.78
C THR A 108 3.83 5.42 0.45
N LEU A 109 3.15 4.27 0.57
CA LEU A 109 2.19 3.99 1.63
C LEU A 109 2.73 2.89 2.54
N TYR A 110 3.13 3.29 3.76
CA TYR A 110 3.57 2.38 4.80
C TYR A 110 2.37 1.94 5.64
N ASP A 111 1.68 0.92 5.14
CA ASP A 111 0.55 0.24 5.75
C ASP A 111 1.02 -0.71 6.86
N HIS A 112 1.54 -0.11 7.93
CA HIS A 112 2.52 -0.74 8.81
C HIS A 112 1.91 -1.83 9.71
N LEU A 113 0.91 -1.49 10.52
CA LEU A 113 0.25 -2.43 11.45
C LEU A 113 -1.16 -1.93 11.79
N GLY A 114 -2.09 -2.86 12.03
CA GLY A 114 -3.49 -2.60 12.35
C GLY A 114 -4.45 -3.10 11.26
N ARG A 115 -5.75 -2.92 11.48
CA ARG A 115 -6.81 -3.14 10.49
C ARG A 115 -7.16 -1.85 9.79
N HIS A 116 -7.10 -1.83 8.46
CA HIS A 116 -7.34 -0.61 7.69
C HIS A 116 -8.30 -0.82 6.52
N TYR A 117 -9.01 0.24 6.19
CA TYR A 117 -9.90 0.30 5.04
C TYR A 117 -9.55 1.50 4.15
N TYR A 118 -9.29 1.23 2.88
CA TYR A 118 -9.02 2.25 1.87
C TYR A 118 -10.12 2.15 0.83
N LYS A 119 -10.91 3.21 0.67
CA LYS A 119 -12.04 3.27 -0.25
C LYS A 119 -11.87 4.39 -1.26
N ASP A 120 -12.04 4.09 -2.53
CA ASP A 120 -12.03 5.08 -3.63
C ASP A 120 -10.77 5.97 -3.60
N CYS A 121 -9.63 5.40 -3.19
CA CYS A 121 -8.37 6.12 -3.06
C CYS A 121 -7.50 6.01 -4.33
N TYR A 122 -6.65 7.00 -4.56
CA TYR A 122 -5.58 6.95 -5.56
C TYR A 122 -4.23 6.72 -4.88
N ILE A 123 -3.46 5.73 -5.33
CA ILE A 123 -2.15 5.40 -4.75
C ILE A 123 -1.12 5.31 -5.87
N GLU A 124 -0.06 6.09 -5.78
CA GLU A 124 0.99 6.18 -6.80
C GLU A 124 2.38 5.86 -6.25
N GLY A 125 3.17 5.09 -7.01
CA GLY A 125 4.57 4.88 -6.69
C GLY A 125 5.33 3.99 -7.65
N SER A 126 6.56 3.64 -7.29
CA SER A 126 7.47 2.87 -8.14
C SER A 126 7.79 1.49 -7.54
N VAL A 127 8.54 1.45 -6.45
CA VAL A 127 9.01 0.20 -5.81
C VAL A 127 8.38 0.09 -4.42
N ASP A 128 7.78 -1.07 -4.16
CA ASP A 128 7.17 -1.46 -2.87
C ASP A 128 6.22 -0.38 -2.33
N PHE A 129 5.49 0.28 -3.23
CA PHE A 129 4.84 1.54 -2.87
C PHE A 129 3.58 1.36 -2.01
N ILE A 130 3.10 0.13 -1.82
CA ILE A 130 2.20 -0.27 -0.73
C ILE A 130 2.89 -1.40 0.06
N PHE A 131 3.31 -1.13 1.28
CA PHE A 131 4.11 -2.10 2.05
C PHE A 131 3.83 -2.06 3.53
N GLY A 132 4.15 -3.15 4.23
CA GLY A 132 3.92 -3.30 5.66
C GLY A 132 3.25 -4.61 6.04
N ASN A 133 2.69 -4.68 7.24
CA ASN A 133 2.11 -5.90 7.82
C ASN A 133 0.68 -5.70 8.34
N ALA A 134 -0.04 -4.69 7.85
CA ALA A 134 -1.44 -4.48 8.23
C ALA A 134 -2.38 -5.58 7.66
N LEU A 135 -3.59 -5.63 8.20
CA LEU A 135 -4.74 -6.34 7.65
C LEU A 135 -5.63 -5.32 6.95
N SER A 136 -5.54 -5.23 5.62
CA SER A 136 -6.08 -4.08 4.88
C SER A 136 -6.91 -4.48 3.68
N LEU A 137 -8.09 -3.87 3.57
CA LEU A 137 -8.94 -3.94 2.39
C LEU A 137 -8.84 -2.62 1.62
N TYR A 138 -8.44 -2.73 0.36
CA TYR A 138 -8.43 -1.66 -0.62
C TYR A 138 -9.61 -1.89 -1.57
N GLU A 139 -10.65 -1.06 -1.48
CA GLU A 139 -11.87 -1.20 -2.27
C GLU A 139 -12.04 -0.03 -3.24
N GLY A 140 -12.28 -0.32 -4.52
CA GLY A 140 -12.51 0.72 -5.52
C GLY A 140 -11.29 1.62 -5.79
N CYS A 141 -10.10 1.24 -5.32
CA CYS A 141 -8.92 2.08 -5.40
C CYS A 141 -8.28 2.04 -6.80
N HIS A 142 -7.68 3.17 -7.20
CA HIS A 142 -6.84 3.27 -8.38
C HIS A 142 -5.37 3.27 -7.96
N VAL A 143 -4.66 2.23 -8.37
CA VAL A 143 -3.25 2.03 -8.09
C VAL A 143 -2.43 2.29 -9.36
N HIS A 144 -1.51 3.26 -9.31
CA HIS A 144 -0.80 3.77 -10.48
C HIS A 144 0.72 3.67 -10.32
N ALA A 145 1.36 2.87 -11.17
CA ALA A 145 2.81 2.72 -11.18
C ALA A 145 3.49 3.81 -12.00
N ILE A 146 4.52 4.44 -11.45
CA ILE A 146 5.32 5.49 -12.11
C ILE A 146 6.79 5.08 -12.30
N SER A 147 7.08 3.78 -12.28
CA SER A 147 8.45 3.30 -12.52
C SER A 147 8.81 3.44 -14.00
N PRO A 148 9.97 4.02 -14.35
CA PRO A 148 10.47 4.03 -15.73
C PRO A 148 11.10 2.69 -16.13
N HIS A 149 11.34 1.80 -15.16
CA HIS A 149 11.97 0.49 -15.36
C HIS A 149 11.08 -0.57 -14.73
N THR A 150 11.59 -1.26 -13.72
CA THR A 150 10.84 -2.25 -12.95
C THR A 150 10.33 -1.64 -11.66
N GLY A 151 9.09 -1.95 -11.30
CA GLY A 151 8.46 -1.56 -10.04
C GLY A 151 7.87 -2.77 -9.32
N ALA A 152 7.34 -2.51 -8.13
CA ALA A 152 6.54 -3.47 -7.38
C ALA A 152 5.41 -2.75 -6.66
N LEU A 153 4.19 -3.23 -6.85
CA LEU A 153 3.00 -2.65 -6.23
C LEU A 153 3.00 -2.91 -4.73
N THR A 154 3.10 -4.17 -4.33
CA THR A 154 3.10 -4.56 -2.92
C THR A 154 4.44 -5.10 -2.41
N ALA A 155 4.72 -4.86 -1.13
CA ALA A 155 5.69 -5.61 -0.35
C ALA A 155 5.13 -5.94 1.04
N GLN A 156 4.33 -7.00 1.12
CA GLN A 156 3.64 -7.38 2.36
C GLN A 156 4.56 -8.24 3.26
N ASN A 157 4.57 -7.94 4.56
CA ASN A 157 5.55 -8.41 5.55
C ASN A 157 4.96 -9.34 6.63
N ARG A 158 3.98 -10.17 6.29
CA ARG A 158 3.50 -11.24 7.17
C ARG A 158 4.61 -12.26 7.39
N ARG A 159 4.86 -12.65 8.65
CA ARG A 159 6.03 -13.46 9.03
C ARG A 159 5.69 -14.81 9.63
N SER A 160 4.42 -15.03 9.98
CA SER A 160 3.94 -16.29 10.52
C SER A 160 2.58 -16.66 9.95
N MET A 161 2.31 -17.96 9.86
CA MET A 161 0.96 -18.48 9.58
C MET A 161 -0.07 -18.11 10.65
N LEU A 162 0.38 -17.79 11.87
CA LEU A 162 -0.46 -17.37 13.00
C LEU A 162 -0.89 -15.90 12.91
N ASP A 163 -0.17 -15.09 12.14
CA ASP A 163 -0.55 -13.70 11.90
C ASP A 163 -1.77 -13.70 10.97
N ASP A 164 -2.81 -12.94 11.29
CA ASP A 164 -3.95 -12.77 10.38
C ASP A 164 -3.86 -11.44 9.61
N THR A 165 -2.69 -11.14 9.04
CA THR A 165 -2.43 -9.90 8.30
C THR A 165 -2.40 -10.14 6.79
N GLY A 166 -2.52 -9.10 5.97
CA GLY A 166 -2.55 -9.26 4.52
C GLY A 166 -3.21 -8.09 3.82
N PHE A 167 -2.97 -7.99 2.52
CA PHE A 167 -3.59 -6.96 1.67
C PHE A 167 -4.60 -7.60 0.72
N SER A 168 -5.82 -7.09 0.68
CA SER A 168 -6.82 -7.46 -0.31
C SER A 168 -7.23 -6.24 -1.13
N PHE A 169 -7.14 -6.38 -2.45
CA PHE A 169 -7.54 -5.36 -3.43
C PHE A 169 -8.81 -5.83 -4.12
N LEU A 170 -9.92 -5.14 -3.86
CA LEU A 170 -11.25 -5.48 -4.35
C LEU A 170 -11.76 -4.39 -5.30
N ASN A 171 -12.19 -4.80 -6.50
CA ASN A 171 -12.72 -3.86 -7.51
C ASN A 171 -11.77 -2.69 -7.82
N CYS A 172 -10.46 -2.94 -7.75
CA CYS A 172 -9.44 -1.92 -7.96
C CYS A 172 -9.05 -1.82 -9.45
N ARG A 173 -8.23 -0.81 -9.76
CA ARG A 173 -7.59 -0.66 -11.07
C ARG A 173 -6.09 -0.50 -10.90
N VAL A 174 -5.30 -1.31 -11.60
CA VAL A 174 -3.83 -1.21 -11.69
C VAL A 174 -3.44 -0.72 -13.08
N THR A 175 -2.74 0.41 -13.12
CA THR A 175 -2.28 1.07 -14.36
C THR A 175 -0.89 1.65 -14.14
N GLY A 176 -0.29 2.27 -15.16
CA GLY A 176 0.95 3.00 -14.99
C GLY A 176 1.91 2.82 -16.15
N SER A 177 3.20 2.94 -15.83
CA SER A 177 4.31 2.74 -16.75
C SER A 177 5.31 1.71 -16.24
N GLY A 178 6.17 1.25 -17.14
CA GLY A 178 7.24 0.31 -16.82
C GLY A 178 6.75 -1.13 -16.71
N ALA A 179 7.57 -1.97 -16.08
CA ALA A 179 7.29 -3.36 -15.79
C ALA A 179 6.99 -3.53 -14.30
N LEU A 180 5.80 -4.01 -13.94
CA LEU A 180 5.33 -4.04 -12.56
C LEU A 180 5.15 -5.47 -12.05
N TYR A 181 5.77 -5.78 -10.90
CA TYR A 181 5.32 -6.90 -10.08
C TYR A 181 4.08 -6.51 -9.28
N LEU A 182 3.08 -7.39 -9.22
CA LEU A 182 1.93 -7.27 -8.32
C LEU A 182 2.37 -7.25 -6.85
N GLY A 183 3.42 -8.01 -6.54
CA GLY A 183 3.99 -8.01 -5.20
C GLY A 183 5.31 -8.73 -5.08
N ARG A 184 6.04 -8.37 -4.03
CA ARG A 184 7.26 -9.05 -3.60
C ARG A 184 7.11 -9.51 -2.16
N ALA A 185 7.53 -10.74 -1.88
CA ALA A 185 7.35 -11.36 -0.58
C ALA A 185 8.32 -10.83 0.45
N TRP A 186 8.18 -9.59 0.93
CA TRP A 186 9.06 -9.03 1.97
C TRP A 186 9.05 -9.89 3.24
N GLY A 187 7.87 -10.34 3.66
CA GLY A 187 7.67 -11.32 4.73
C GLY A 187 7.66 -12.76 4.21
N THR A 188 8.06 -13.70 5.06
CA THR A 188 8.12 -15.14 4.73
C THR A 188 6.74 -15.78 4.51
N PHE A 189 5.67 -15.21 5.07
CA PHE A 189 4.28 -15.66 4.90
C PHE A 189 3.42 -14.59 4.20
N SER A 190 4.06 -13.77 3.35
CA SER A 190 3.44 -12.64 2.65
C SER A 190 2.09 -13.03 2.03
N ARG A 191 1.05 -12.22 2.28
CA ARG A 191 -0.32 -12.49 1.83
C ARG A 191 -0.91 -11.29 1.09
N VAL A 192 -1.21 -11.47 -0.19
CA VAL A 192 -1.79 -10.45 -1.08
C VAL A 192 -2.80 -11.08 -2.02
N VAL A 193 -4.00 -10.49 -2.10
CA VAL A 193 -5.07 -10.94 -3.00
C VAL A 193 -5.55 -9.78 -3.87
N PHE A 194 -5.69 -10.03 -5.16
CA PHE A 194 -6.39 -9.15 -6.10
C PHE A 194 -7.68 -9.82 -6.56
N ALA A 195 -8.82 -9.17 -6.34
CA ALA A 195 -10.14 -9.65 -6.70
C ALA A 195 -10.88 -8.61 -7.54
N TYR A 196 -11.47 -9.06 -8.66
CA TYR A 196 -12.20 -8.19 -9.60
C TYR A 196 -11.42 -6.94 -10.03
N THR A 197 -10.09 -7.05 -10.04
CA THR A 197 -9.20 -5.93 -10.29
C THR A 197 -8.81 -5.88 -11.76
N TYR A 198 -8.95 -4.72 -12.39
CA TYR A 198 -8.43 -4.49 -13.73
C TYR A 198 -6.92 -4.28 -13.67
N MET A 199 -6.16 -4.92 -14.57
CA MET A 199 -4.71 -4.83 -14.66
C MET A 199 -4.29 -4.47 -16.09
N ASP A 200 -3.59 -3.34 -16.23
CA ASP A 200 -3.03 -2.90 -17.50
C ASP A 200 -1.83 -3.76 -17.94
N ASN A 201 -1.37 -3.61 -19.19
CA ASN A 201 -0.35 -4.47 -19.80
C ASN A 201 1.08 -4.27 -19.25
N ILE A 202 1.22 -3.51 -18.17
CA ILE A 202 2.48 -3.28 -17.45
C ILE A 202 2.84 -4.41 -16.49
N ILE A 203 1.90 -5.32 -16.18
CA ILE A 203 2.17 -6.42 -15.23
C ILE A 203 3.13 -7.42 -15.87
N ILE A 204 4.24 -7.69 -15.18
CA ILE A 204 5.21 -8.72 -15.60
C ILE A 204 4.47 -10.08 -15.64
N PRO A 205 4.64 -10.92 -16.68
CA PRO A 205 3.90 -12.17 -16.81
C PRO A 205 3.96 -13.06 -15.56
N ARG A 206 5.15 -13.21 -14.96
CA ARG A 206 5.36 -13.94 -13.69
C ARG A 206 4.54 -13.39 -12.52
N GLY A 207 4.21 -12.09 -12.53
CA GLY A 207 3.34 -11.40 -11.58
C GLY A 207 3.99 -11.11 -10.23
N TRP A 208 4.72 -12.07 -9.67
CA TRP A 208 5.19 -12.03 -8.28
C TRP A 208 6.67 -12.35 -8.15
N TYR A 209 7.29 -11.87 -7.07
CA TYR A 209 8.69 -12.12 -6.75
C TYR A 209 8.85 -12.66 -5.33
N ASN A 210 9.50 -13.81 -5.18
CA ASN A 210 9.73 -14.50 -3.90
C ASN A 210 10.83 -13.86 -3.04
N TRP A 211 11.22 -12.61 -3.31
CA TRP A 211 12.31 -11.91 -2.63
C TRP A 211 13.70 -12.55 -2.82
N GLY A 212 13.87 -13.42 -3.83
CA GLY A 212 15.10 -14.17 -4.07
C GLY A 212 15.26 -15.39 -3.15
N ASP A 213 14.19 -15.81 -2.48
CA ASP A 213 14.19 -16.88 -1.49
C ASP A 213 13.12 -17.92 -1.85
N PRO A 214 13.52 -19.04 -2.48
CA PRO A 214 12.58 -20.09 -2.90
C PRO A 214 11.79 -20.73 -1.74
N THR A 215 12.28 -20.63 -0.49
CA THR A 215 11.56 -21.21 0.65
C THR A 215 10.22 -20.53 0.90
N ARG A 216 10.07 -19.26 0.48
CA ARG A 216 8.84 -18.48 0.60
C ARG A 216 7.74 -18.97 -0.31
N GLU A 217 8.07 -19.65 -1.41
CA GLU A 217 7.10 -20.18 -2.37
C GLU A 217 6.14 -21.19 -1.74
N MET A 218 6.55 -21.84 -0.66
CA MET A 218 5.73 -22.80 0.09
C MET A 218 4.80 -22.13 1.13
N THR A 219 5.03 -20.87 1.48
CA THR A 219 4.41 -20.23 2.65
C THR A 219 3.65 -18.95 2.33
N VAL A 220 3.96 -18.28 1.22
CA VAL A 220 3.22 -17.09 0.76
C VAL A 220 1.83 -17.46 0.26
N PHE A 221 0.91 -16.50 0.29
CA PHE A 221 -0.42 -16.61 -0.28
C PHE A 221 -0.67 -15.46 -1.25
N TYR A 222 -0.43 -15.70 -2.54
CA TYR A 222 -0.69 -14.73 -3.60
C TYR A 222 -1.80 -15.21 -4.52
N GLY A 223 -2.92 -14.48 -4.50
CA GLY A 223 -4.15 -14.85 -5.19
C GLY A 223 -4.60 -13.81 -6.20
N GLN A 224 -5.10 -14.29 -7.33
CA GLN A 224 -5.91 -13.49 -8.26
C GLN A 224 -7.29 -14.15 -8.39
N TYR A 225 -8.34 -13.34 -8.35
CA TYR A 225 -9.72 -13.81 -8.50
C TYR A 225 -10.48 -12.91 -9.48
N LYS A 226 -10.92 -13.48 -10.61
CA LYS A 226 -11.72 -12.78 -11.64
C LYS A 226 -11.15 -11.40 -12.02
N CYS A 227 -9.82 -11.29 -12.06
CA CYS A 227 -9.14 -10.08 -12.53
C CYS A 227 -9.27 -9.96 -14.05
N SER A 228 -9.21 -8.73 -14.57
CA SER A 228 -9.46 -8.45 -15.99
C SER A 228 -8.40 -7.50 -16.57
N GLY A 229 -8.41 -7.32 -17.89
CA GLY A 229 -7.45 -6.48 -18.58
C GLY A 229 -6.21 -7.24 -19.08
N PRO A 230 -5.39 -6.60 -19.92
CA PRO A 230 -4.30 -7.27 -20.63
C PRO A 230 -3.18 -7.78 -19.69
N GLY A 231 -3.03 -7.22 -18.50
CA GLY A 231 -2.06 -7.67 -17.50
C GLY A 231 -2.56 -8.80 -16.59
N ALA A 232 -3.84 -9.16 -16.64
CA ALA A 232 -4.46 -10.08 -15.67
C ALA A 232 -4.31 -11.57 -16.01
N ASN A 233 -3.79 -11.91 -17.20
CA ASN A 233 -3.67 -13.31 -17.63
C ASN A 233 -2.86 -14.14 -16.62
N HIS A 234 -3.47 -15.20 -16.08
CA HIS A 234 -2.86 -16.08 -15.10
C HIS A 234 -1.85 -17.06 -15.70
N ALA A 235 -1.97 -17.42 -16.98
CA ALA A 235 -1.17 -18.50 -17.58
C ALA A 235 0.35 -18.29 -17.56
N GLY A 236 0.83 -17.05 -17.42
CA GLY A 236 2.25 -16.73 -17.33
C GLY A 236 2.77 -16.53 -15.90
N ARG A 237 1.92 -16.70 -14.88
CA ARG A 237 2.27 -16.46 -13.48
C ARG A 237 3.23 -17.53 -12.96
N VAL A 238 3.89 -17.21 -11.86
CA VAL A 238 4.66 -18.20 -11.09
C VAL A 238 3.74 -19.30 -10.55
N ASP A 239 4.24 -20.54 -10.57
CA ASP A 239 3.47 -21.76 -10.21
C ASP A 239 2.98 -21.77 -8.75
N TRP A 240 3.62 -20.99 -7.87
CA TRP A 240 3.25 -20.86 -6.46
C TRP A 240 2.23 -19.74 -6.19
N SER A 241 1.78 -19.03 -7.23
CA SER A 241 0.61 -18.15 -7.13
C SER A 241 -0.67 -18.88 -7.51
N ARG A 242 -1.83 -18.33 -7.14
CA ARG A 242 -3.12 -19.04 -7.22
C ARG A 242 -4.12 -18.22 -8.03
N GLU A 243 -4.77 -18.87 -8.97
CA GLU A 243 -6.07 -18.43 -9.48
C GLU A 243 -7.13 -18.99 -8.53
N LEU A 244 -7.76 -18.10 -7.76
CA LEU A 244 -8.63 -18.51 -6.66
C LEU A 244 -10.00 -18.98 -7.18
N THR A 245 -10.59 -19.97 -6.52
CA THR A 245 -12.02 -20.30 -6.69
C THR A 245 -12.91 -19.29 -5.97
N ASP A 246 -14.23 -19.39 -6.19
CA ASP A 246 -15.22 -18.58 -5.48
C ASP A 246 -15.11 -18.78 -3.94
N GLU A 247 -14.90 -20.02 -3.49
CA GLU A 247 -14.74 -20.36 -2.06
C GLU A 247 -13.43 -19.83 -1.48
N GLU A 248 -12.32 -19.97 -2.21
CA GLU A 248 -11.01 -19.47 -1.77
C GLU A 248 -10.96 -17.95 -1.70
N ALA A 249 -11.68 -17.26 -2.61
CA ALA A 249 -11.73 -15.80 -2.66
C ALA A 249 -12.65 -15.20 -1.58
N LYS A 250 -13.71 -15.91 -1.18
CA LYS A 250 -14.76 -15.43 -0.27
C LYS A 250 -14.26 -14.69 0.99
N PRO A 251 -13.20 -15.14 1.71
CA PRO A 251 -12.71 -14.45 2.91
C PRO A 251 -12.08 -13.08 2.65
N PHE A 252 -11.66 -12.80 1.41
CA PHE A 252 -10.87 -11.62 1.04
C PHE A 252 -11.69 -10.51 0.38
N ILE A 253 -12.94 -10.80 -0.02
CA ILE A 253 -13.75 -9.94 -0.91
C ILE A 253 -14.92 -9.26 -0.19
N SER A 254 -14.81 -9.06 1.11
CA SER A 254 -15.82 -8.34 1.90
C SER A 254 -15.19 -7.60 3.08
N LEU A 255 -15.97 -6.71 3.71
CA LEU A 255 -15.57 -6.03 4.94
C LEU A 255 -15.23 -6.98 6.09
N SER A 256 -15.73 -8.22 6.07
CA SER A 256 -15.38 -9.23 7.08
C SER A 256 -13.89 -9.58 7.07
N PHE A 257 -13.17 -9.37 5.96
CA PHE A 257 -11.71 -9.59 5.89
C PHE A 257 -10.94 -8.76 6.93
N ILE A 258 -11.48 -7.60 7.30
CA ILE A 258 -10.85 -6.64 8.23
C ILE A 258 -11.70 -6.45 9.49
N ASP A 259 -12.63 -7.35 9.78
CA ASP A 259 -13.66 -7.20 10.82
C ASP A 259 -14.45 -5.88 10.71
N GLY A 260 -14.59 -5.35 9.49
CA GLY A 260 -15.06 -3.98 9.26
C GLY A 260 -16.47 -3.73 9.80
N LEU A 261 -17.31 -4.76 9.90
CA LEU A 261 -18.65 -4.65 10.49
C LEU A 261 -18.62 -4.27 11.98
N GLU A 262 -17.52 -4.51 12.68
CA GLU A 262 -17.38 -4.23 14.11
C GLU A 262 -16.97 -2.78 14.40
N TRP A 263 -16.16 -2.18 13.53
CA TRP A 263 -15.49 -0.91 13.82
C TRP A 263 -15.71 0.18 12.78
N LEU A 264 -16.03 -0.15 11.53
CA LEU A 264 -16.17 0.81 10.45
C LEU A 264 -17.51 1.53 10.54
N LYS A 265 -17.48 2.80 10.92
CA LYS A 265 -18.65 3.70 10.99
C LYS A 265 -18.41 4.90 10.05
N LEU A 266 -18.48 4.65 8.74
CA LEU A 266 -18.19 5.66 7.70
C LEU A 266 -19.40 6.46 7.25
#